data_AF-A0A5D3WHC0-F1
#
_entry.id   AF-A0A5D3WHC0-F1
#
_cell.length_a   1.000
_cell.length_b   1.000
_cell.length_c   1.000
_cell.angle_alpha   90.00
_cell.angle_beta   90.00
_cell.angle_gamma   90.00
#
_symmetry.space_group_name_H-M   'P 1'
#
loop_
_entity.id
_entity.type
_entity.pdbx_description
1 polymer ?
#
loop_
_entity_poly.entity_id
_entity_poly.type
_entity_poly.pdbx_seq_one_letter_code
_entity_poly.pdbx_strand_id
1 'polypeptide(L)'
;MRPNIRGLALAGLFILLLYPTMASAGHRDTLPTNPKDICPLLIGNAIPAVTLQDSEGRTIRLDQLTRGKPTILIFYRGGWCPYCNIQLADLGRIEPDLLRLGYQLVAISMDSPRFLRETRQKHAINYTLLSDSDANAAKAFGLAWRLEEPTFDQYRSLGFDIEQASGRKHHILPVPATFVVGTDGLISFAYVHPDFRIRVDGDVLLAAARAGLKP
;
A
#
# COMPACT_ATOMS: atom_id res chain seq x y z
N MET A 1 -88.46 11.01 1.39
CA MET A 1 -88.00 10.48 2.70
C MET A 1 -86.50 10.22 2.61
N ARG A 2 -85.68 10.86 3.46
CA ARG A 2 -84.28 10.46 3.68
C ARG A 2 -84.24 9.32 4.71
N PRO A 3 -83.31 8.36 4.56
CA PRO A 3 -82.08 8.36 5.38
C PRO A 3 -80.85 8.09 4.50
N ASN A 4 -79.74 8.82 4.56
CA ASN A 4 -78.70 8.89 5.61
C ASN A 4 -78.01 7.55 5.91
N ILE A 5 -76.94 7.23 5.19
CA ILE A 5 -75.77 6.52 5.75
C ILE A 5 -74.52 7.12 5.10
N ARG A 6 -73.80 7.95 5.86
CA ARG A 6 -72.44 8.35 5.57
C ARG A 6 -71.54 7.16 5.86
N GLY A 7 -70.89 6.61 4.85
CA GLY A 7 -69.97 5.47 4.98
C GLY A 7 -68.62 5.78 4.34
N LEU A 8 -67.59 5.87 5.18
CA LEU A 8 -66.20 5.51 4.92
C LEU A 8 -65.55 6.04 3.63
N ALA A 9 -64.94 7.23 3.71
CA ALA A 9 -63.82 7.56 2.82
C ALA A 9 -62.56 6.90 3.38
N LEU A 10 -61.99 5.94 2.64
CA LEU A 10 -60.70 5.31 2.89
C LEU A 10 -59.61 6.41 3.01
N ALA A 11 -59.02 6.55 4.19
CA ALA A 11 -57.75 7.24 4.33
C ALA A 11 -56.66 6.36 3.70
N GLY A 12 -56.26 6.69 2.48
CA GLY A 12 -55.12 6.08 1.81
C GLY A 12 -53.84 6.36 2.59
N LEU A 13 -53.33 5.35 3.29
CA LEU A 13 -52.06 5.39 4.01
C LEU A 13 -50.92 5.42 2.98
N PHE A 14 -50.48 6.63 2.61
CA PHE A 14 -49.27 6.85 1.81
C PHE A 14 -48.06 6.52 2.69
N ILE A 15 -47.62 5.26 2.69
CA ILE A 15 -46.36 4.85 3.28
C ILE A 15 -45.25 5.38 2.37
N LEU A 16 -44.72 6.56 2.68
CA LEU A 16 -43.43 7.01 2.15
C LEU A 16 -42.35 6.06 2.69
N LEU A 17 -41.97 5.07 1.87
CA LEU A 17 -40.73 4.32 2.05
C LEU A 17 -39.57 5.32 1.88
N LEU A 18 -39.12 5.90 3.00
CA LEU A 18 -37.86 6.61 3.10
C LEU A 18 -36.74 5.59 2.86
N TYR A 19 -36.36 5.39 1.60
CA TYR A 19 -35.11 4.74 1.28
C TYR A 19 -33.99 5.62 1.85
N PRO A 20 -33.16 5.10 2.77
CA PRO A 20 -31.99 5.86 3.22
C PRO A 20 -31.14 6.11 1.99
N THR A 21 -30.96 7.38 1.63
CA THR A 21 -29.96 7.78 0.65
C THR A 21 -28.63 7.28 1.19
N MET A 22 -28.03 6.31 0.51
CA MET A 22 -26.63 5.98 0.75
C MET A 22 -25.84 7.25 0.45
N ALA A 23 -25.38 7.93 1.50
CA ALA A 23 -24.43 9.01 1.37
C ALA A 23 -23.17 8.40 0.73
N SER A 24 -22.97 8.70 -0.55
CA SER A 24 -21.71 8.46 -1.23
C SER A 24 -20.65 9.23 -0.45
N ALA A 25 -19.77 8.50 0.25
CA ALA A 25 -18.59 9.08 0.83
C ALA A 25 -17.75 9.64 -0.33
N GLY A 26 -17.81 10.96 -0.50
CA GLY A 26 -17.05 11.67 -1.52
C GLY A 26 -15.60 11.24 -1.46
N HIS A 27 -15.15 10.58 -2.53
CA HIS A 27 -13.75 10.23 -2.74
C HIS A 27 -12.94 11.52 -2.65
N ARG A 28 -12.08 11.63 -1.64
CA ARG A 28 -11.10 12.72 -1.55
C ARG A 28 -10.08 12.49 -2.66
N ASP A 29 -10.35 13.05 -3.84
CA ASP A 29 -9.49 12.99 -5.03
C ASP A 29 -8.14 13.71 -4.86
N THR A 30 -7.87 14.27 -3.68
CA THR A 30 -6.61 14.94 -3.35
C THR A 30 -5.82 14.12 -2.35
N LEU A 31 -4.62 13.69 -2.76
CA LEU A 31 -3.65 13.07 -1.86
C LEU A 31 -3.16 14.10 -0.83
N PRO A 32 -2.89 13.69 0.43
CA PRO A 32 -2.29 14.58 1.41
C PRO A 32 -0.93 15.07 0.92
N THR A 33 -0.57 16.32 1.23
CA THR A 33 0.77 16.87 0.94
C THR A 33 1.76 16.68 2.09
N ASN A 34 1.26 16.28 3.26
CA ASN A 34 2.05 15.93 4.42
C ASN A 34 1.99 14.42 4.66
N PRO A 35 3.15 13.72 4.77
CA PRO A 35 3.17 12.28 5.02
C PRO A 35 2.54 11.87 6.36
N LYS A 36 2.30 12.81 7.29
CA LYS A 36 1.61 12.52 8.56
C LYS A 36 0.09 12.38 8.42
N ASP A 37 -0.47 12.84 7.29
CA ASP A 37 -1.92 12.92 7.08
C ASP A 37 -2.47 11.74 6.26
N ILE A 38 -1.67 10.68 6.09
CA ILE A 38 -2.08 9.46 5.41
C ILE A 38 -2.97 8.58 6.31
N CYS A 39 -3.70 7.63 5.72
CA CYS A 39 -4.59 6.71 6.42
C CYS A 39 -4.27 5.26 6.02
N PRO A 40 -3.25 4.63 6.64
CA PRO A 40 -2.79 3.32 6.22
C PRO A 40 -3.81 2.21 6.52
N LEU A 41 -3.71 1.10 5.78
CA LEU A 41 -4.37 -0.14 6.18
C LEU A 41 -3.86 -0.62 7.55
N LEU A 42 -4.78 -1.20 8.31
CA LEU A 42 -4.57 -1.70 9.66
C LEU A 42 -4.51 -3.22 9.68
N ILE A 43 -4.08 -3.75 10.83
CA ILE A 43 -4.14 -5.19 11.13
C ILE A 43 -5.59 -5.68 10.95
N GLY A 44 -5.73 -6.85 10.32
CA GLY A 44 -7.01 -7.46 9.96
C GLY A 44 -7.57 -7.02 8.60
N ASN A 45 -7.03 -5.98 7.97
CA ASN A 45 -7.42 -5.65 6.59
C ASN A 45 -6.83 -6.65 5.59
N ALA A 46 -7.58 -6.91 4.52
CA ALA A 46 -7.12 -7.74 3.40
C ALA A 46 -6.19 -6.95 2.47
N ILE A 47 -5.26 -7.65 1.82
CA ILE A 47 -4.43 -7.05 0.78
C ILE A 47 -5.28 -6.59 -0.41
N PRO A 48 -5.20 -5.31 -0.83
CA PRO A 48 -5.92 -4.80 -1.98
C PRO A 48 -5.59 -5.56 -3.28
N ALA A 49 -6.62 -5.76 -4.10
CA ALA A 49 -6.48 -6.32 -5.44
C ALA A 49 -5.92 -5.28 -6.42
N VAL A 50 -4.61 -5.03 -6.33
CA VAL A 50 -3.87 -4.13 -7.22
C VAL A 50 -2.94 -4.90 -8.14
N THR A 51 -2.76 -4.35 -9.34
CA THR A 51 -1.86 -4.88 -10.35
C THR A 51 -0.61 -4.03 -10.43
N LEU A 52 0.54 -4.68 -10.32
CA LEU A 52 1.87 -4.10 -10.35
C LEU A 52 2.68 -4.73 -11.49
N GLN A 53 3.88 -4.21 -11.72
CA GLN A 53 4.84 -4.82 -12.64
C GLN A 53 6.07 -5.30 -11.87
N ASP A 54 6.68 -6.41 -12.26
CA ASP A 54 8.01 -6.73 -11.76
C ASP A 54 9.11 -5.99 -12.55
N SER A 55 10.37 -6.28 -12.24
CA SER A 55 11.50 -5.69 -12.94
C SER A 55 11.60 -6.08 -14.41
N GLU A 56 10.94 -7.14 -14.86
CA GLU A 56 10.91 -7.55 -16.27
C GLU A 56 9.71 -6.93 -17.02
N GLY A 57 8.87 -6.19 -16.32
CA GLY A 57 7.63 -5.62 -16.86
C GLY A 57 6.46 -6.61 -16.87
N ARG A 58 6.61 -7.79 -16.24
CA ARG A 58 5.51 -8.76 -16.12
C ARG A 58 4.48 -8.25 -15.14
N THR A 59 3.22 -8.41 -15.50
CA THR A 59 2.07 -8.01 -14.69
C THR A 59 1.88 -8.98 -13.52
N ILE A 60 1.81 -8.44 -12.29
CA ILE A 60 1.64 -9.19 -11.05
C ILE A 60 0.40 -8.68 -10.31
N ARG A 61 -0.50 -9.58 -9.93
CA ARG A 61 -1.60 -9.28 -9.02
C ARG A 61 -1.18 -9.48 -7.58
N LEU A 62 -1.13 -8.41 -6.80
CA LEU A 62 -0.57 -8.44 -5.45
C LEU A 62 -1.37 -9.35 -4.50
N ASP A 63 -2.70 -9.28 -4.55
CA ASP A 63 -3.59 -10.11 -3.73
C ASP A 63 -3.43 -11.62 -4.01
N GLN A 64 -3.10 -11.97 -5.25
CA GLN A 64 -2.84 -13.36 -5.63
C GLN A 64 -1.44 -13.81 -5.22
N LEU A 65 -0.44 -12.94 -5.37
CA LEU A 65 0.95 -13.22 -4.97
C LEU A 65 1.08 -13.50 -3.47
N THR A 66 0.34 -12.76 -2.64
CA THR A 66 0.42 -12.88 -1.17
C THR A 66 -0.50 -13.95 -0.59
N ARG A 67 -1.41 -14.53 -1.37
CA ARG A 67 -2.34 -15.56 -0.89
C ARG A 67 -1.67 -16.92 -0.83
N GLY A 68 -1.88 -17.65 0.26
CA GLY A 68 -1.35 -19.00 0.45
C GLY A 68 0.13 -19.07 0.84
N LYS A 69 0.85 -17.95 0.88
CA LYS A 69 2.24 -17.88 1.35
C LYS A 69 2.44 -16.64 2.23
N PRO A 70 2.89 -16.81 3.49
CA PRO A 70 3.06 -15.66 4.37
C PRO A 70 4.09 -14.70 3.77
N THR A 71 3.82 -13.40 3.82
CA THR A 71 4.59 -12.42 3.05
C THR A 71 5.01 -11.24 3.92
N ILE A 72 6.29 -10.93 3.91
CA ILE A 72 6.81 -9.64 4.37
C ILE A 72 6.70 -8.67 3.21
N LEU A 73 5.83 -7.67 3.34
CA LEU A 73 5.55 -6.67 2.31
C LEU A 73 6.10 -5.30 2.74
N ILE A 74 6.99 -4.74 1.94
CA ILE A 74 7.69 -3.49 2.25
C ILE A 74 7.36 -2.43 1.21
N PHE A 75 6.94 -1.24 1.64
CA PHE A 75 6.86 -0.06 0.79
C PHE A 75 8.07 0.83 1.04
N TYR A 76 8.77 1.21 -0.04
CA TYR A 76 9.90 2.12 0.01
C TYR A 76 9.80 3.17 -1.10
N ARG A 77 10.58 4.25 -0.98
CA ARG A 77 10.44 5.43 -1.86
C ARG A 77 10.97 5.18 -3.27
N GLY A 78 12.11 4.50 -3.37
CA GLY A 78 12.81 4.14 -4.61
C GLY A 78 14.30 3.88 -4.35
N GLY A 79 14.98 3.25 -5.30
CA GLY A 79 16.39 2.84 -5.19
C GLY A 79 17.40 4.00 -5.21
N TRP A 80 16.94 5.20 -5.57
CA TRP A 80 17.69 6.44 -5.43
C TRP A 80 17.83 6.90 -3.97
N CYS A 81 16.99 6.40 -3.05
CA CYS A 81 16.95 6.86 -1.67
C CYS A 81 17.96 6.10 -0.78
N PRO A 82 18.95 6.77 -0.16
CA PRO A 82 20.00 6.11 0.64
C PRO A 82 19.45 5.28 1.80
N TYR A 83 18.46 5.80 2.53
CA TYR A 83 17.82 5.08 3.64
C TYR A 83 17.07 3.83 3.17
N CYS A 84 16.51 3.86 1.96
CA CYS A 84 15.86 2.68 1.39
C CYS A 84 16.90 1.61 1.06
N ASN A 85 18.06 1.99 0.53
CA ASN A 85 19.12 1.05 0.19
C ASN A 85 19.72 0.36 1.41
N ILE A 86 19.81 1.07 2.55
CA ILE A 86 20.20 0.47 3.84
C ILE A 86 19.16 -0.58 4.26
N GLN A 87 17.87 -0.25 4.20
CA GLN A 87 16.81 -1.20 4.55
C GLN A 87 16.81 -2.41 3.60
N LEU A 88 16.97 -2.21 2.29
CA LEU A 88 17.00 -3.31 1.32
C LEU A 88 18.18 -4.26 1.58
N ALA A 89 19.36 -3.73 1.90
CA ALA A 89 20.51 -4.56 2.27
C ALA A 89 20.24 -5.37 3.55
N ASP A 90 19.63 -4.76 4.56
CA ASP A 90 19.28 -5.44 5.82
C ASP A 90 18.21 -6.52 5.62
N LEU A 91 17.23 -6.28 4.75
CA LEU A 91 16.25 -7.28 4.35
C LEU A 91 16.90 -8.46 3.60
N GLY A 92 17.87 -8.19 2.73
CA GLY A 92 18.66 -9.24 2.07
C GLY A 92 19.47 -10.09 3.05
N ARG A 93 19.98 -9.49 4.13
CA ARG A 93 20.69 -10.21 5.20
C ARG A 93 19.78 -11.20 5.93
N ILE A 94 18.54 -10.82 6.24
CA ILE A 94 17.58 -11.69 6.97
C ILE A 94 16.74 -12.59 6.05
N GLU A 95 16.75 -12.38 4.73
CA GLU A 95 15.94 -13.11 3.76
C GLU A 95 16.08 -14.64 3.90
N PRO A 96 17.29 -15.23 4.01
CA PRO A 96 17.42 -16.69 4.15
C PRO A 96 16.68 -17.26 5.37
N ASP A 97 16.63 -16.51 6.46
CA ASP A 97 15.95 -16.90 7.69
C ASP A 97 14.43 -16.81 7.52
N LEU A 98 13.94 -15.75 6.87
CA LEU A 98 12.53 -15.61 6.52
C LEU A 98 12.07 -16.74 5.59
N LEU A 99 12.88 -17.09 4.58
CA LEU A 99 12.58 -18.20 3.66
C LEU A 99 12.48 -19.54 4.41
N ARG A 100 13.36 -19.81 5.39
CA ARG A 100 13.28 -21.03 6.22
C ARG A 100 12.02 -21.09 7.09
N LEU A 101 11.46 -19.94 7.43
CA LEU A 101 10.19 -19.82 8.14
C LEU A 101 8.97 -19.89 7.20
N GLY A 102 9.18 -20.06 5.89
CA GLY A 102 8.13 -20.13 4.87
C GLY A 102 7.66 -18.78 4.33
N TYR A 103 8.22 -17.67 4.83
CA TYR A 103 7.90 -16.34 4.33
C TYR A 103 8.47 -16.12 2.93
N GLN A 104 7.83 -15.25 2.16
CA GLN A 104 8.46 -14.55 1.03
C GLN A 104 8.64 -13.07 1.37
N LEU A 105 9.58 -12.42 0.70
CA LEU A 105 9.77 -10.98 0.79
C LEU A 105 9.38 -10.31 -0.53
N VAL A 106 8.58 -9.26 -0.42
CA VAL A 106 8.13 -8.43 -1.55
C VAL A 106 8.35 -6.97 -1.20
N ALA A 107 9.14 -6.26 -1.99
CA ALA A 107 9.35 -4.82 -1.83
C ALA A 107 8.74 -4.06 -3.01
N ILE A 108 7.96 -3.03 -2.69
CA ILE A 108 7.22 -2.18 -3.63
C ILE A 108 7.76 -0.76 -3.55
N SER A 109 8.03 -0.14 -4.71
CA SER A 109 8.30 1.28 -4.79
C SER A 109 7.69 1.93 -6.01
N MET A 110 7.83 3.25 -6.11
CA MET A 110 7.42 4.04 -7.27
C MET A 110 8.33 3.82 -8.48
N ASP A 111 9.49 3.17 -8.32
CA ASP A 111 10.44 2.98 -9.41
C ASP A 111 9.81 2.21 -10.57
N SER A 112 10.07 2.66 -11.79
CA SER A 112 9.72 1.93 -13.00
C SER A 112 10.46 0.59 -13.10
N PRO A 113 9.97 -0.37 -13.91
CA PRO A 113 10.64 -1.66 -14.08
C PRO A 113 12.13 -1.52 -14.46
N ARG A 114 12.49 -0.48 -15.21
CA ARG A 114 13.89 -0.16 -15.52
C ARG A 114 14.71 0.12 -14.26
N PHE A 115 14.28 1.06 -13.43
CA PHE A 115 14.98 1.43 -12.20
C PHE A 115 14.95 0.34 -11.13
N LEU A 116 13.92 -0.52 -11.13
CA LEU A 116 13.93 -1.73 -10.32
C LEU A 116 15.03 -2.71 -10.72
N ARG A 117 15.26 -2.93 -12.02
CA ARG A 117 16.39 -3.76 -12.48
C ARG A 117 17.73 -3.18 -12.04
N GLU A 118 17.90 -1.88 -12.18
CA GLU A 118 19.12 -1.18 -11.75
C GLU A 118 19.34 -1.35 -10.24
N THR A 119 18.29 -1.15 -9.44
CA THR A 119 18.33 -1.35 -7.98
C THR A 119 18.68 -2.80 -7.63
N ARG A 120 18.04 -3.76 -8.29
CA ARG A 120 18.29 -5.20 -8.07
C ARG A 120 19.75 -5.56 -8.35
N GLN A 121 20.29 -5.12 -9.48
CA GLN A 121 21.67 -5.42 -9.89
C GLN A 121 22.67 -4.75 -8.96
N LYS A 122 22.46 -3.47 -8.64
CA LYS A 122 23.34 -2.68 -7.78
C LYS A 122 23.44 -3.24 -6.37
N HIS A 123 22.35 -3.79 -5.84
CA HIS A 123 22.25 -4.26 -4.46
C HIS A 123 22.19 -5.79 -4.32
N ALA A 124 22.39 -6.54 -5.42
CA ALA A 124 22.33 -7.99 -5.46
C ALA A 124 21.07 -8.58 -4.76
N ILE A 125 19.92 -7.95 -5.01
CA ILE A 125 18.64 -8.32 -4.38
C ILE A 125 18.09 -9.60 -5.03
N ASN A 126 17.75 -10.59 -4.21
CA ASN A 126 17.20 -11.88 -4.66
C ASN A 126 15.70 -12.01 -4.44
N TYR A 127 15.11 -11.21 -3.56
CA TYR A 127 13.67 -11.18 -3.33
C TYR A 127 12.91 -10.37 -4.38
N THR A 128 11.58 -10.51 -4.37
CA THR A 128 10.68 -9.87 -5.32
C THR A 128 10.67 -8.36 -5.16
N LEU A 129 10.95 -7.64 -6.26
CA LEU A 129 10.74 -6.20 -6.38
C LEU A 129 9.59 -5.91 -7.34
N LEU A 130 8.64 -5.08 -6.92
CA LEU A 130 7.49 -4.66 -7.73
C LEU A 130 7.45 -3.13 -7.90
N SER A 131 7.04 -2.73 -9.09
CA SER A 131 6.92 -1.36 -9.58
C SER A 131 5.48 -0.92 -9.42
N ASP A 132 5.28 0.08 -8.57
CA ASP A 132 4.05 0.84 -8.40
C ASP A 132 4.20 2.24 -9.03
N SER A 133 4.75 2.32 -10.24
CA SER A 133 4.97 3.60 -10.92
C SER A 133 3.73 4.46 -11.09
N ASP A 134 2.52 3.89 -11.04
CA ASP A 134 1.25 4.63 -11.14
C ASP A 134 0.62 4.96 -9.77
N ALA A 135 1.32 4.63 -8.68
CA ALA A 135 0.90 4.80 -7.28
C ALA A 135 -0.39 4.03 -6.91
N ASN A 136 -0.74 2.98 -7.64
CA ASN A 136 -1.98 2.23 -7.43
C ASN A 136 -1.94 1.50 -6.09
N ALA A 137 -0.84 0.82 -5.77
CA ALA A 137 -0.69 0.15 -4.49
C ALA A 137 -0.53 1.15 -3.35
N ALA A 138 0.31 2.17 -3.48
CA ALA A 138 0.50 3.19 -2.46
C ALA A 138 -0.82 3.89 -2.10
N LYS A 139 -1.69 4.17 -3.08
CA LYS A 139 -3.04 4.71 -2.84
C LYS A 139 -3.94 3.69 -2.16
N ALA A 140 -3.99 2.46 -2.66
CA ALA A 140 -4.86 1.42 -2.12
C ALA A 140 -4.50 1.00 -0.68
N PHE A 141 -3.22 1.10 -0.31
CA PHE A 141 -2.74 0.88 1.06
C PHE A 141 -2.89 2.11 1.96
N GLY A 142 -3.32 3.26 1.40
CA GLY A 142 -3.43 4.51 2.14
C GLY A 142 -2.09 5.09 2.57
N LEU A 143 -1.04 4.85 1.79
CA LEU A 143 0.35 5.30 2.03
C LEU A 143 0.78 6.46 1.14
N ALA A 144 0.06 6.70 0.04
CA ALA A 144 0.40 7.71 -0.94
C ALA A 144 0.21 9.12 -0.37
N TRP A 145 1.21 9.96 -0.58
CA TRP A 145 1.17 11.40 -0.37
C TRP A 145 1.86 12.10 -1.53
N ARG A 146 1.57 13.39 -1.72
CA ARG A 146 2.12 14.20 -2.81
C ARG A 146 3.22 15.11 -2.26
N LEU A 147 4.40 14.98 -2.84
CA LEU A 147 5.49 15.93 -2.64
C LEU A 147 5.14 17.26 -3.33
N GLU A 148 5.33 18.36 -2.62
CA GLU A 148 5.12 19.70 -3.19
C GLU A 148 6.34 20.16 -4.01
N GLU A 149 6.11 21.02 -5.00
CA GLU A 149 7.12 21.51 -5.94
C GLU A 149 8.42 21.99 -5.28
N PRO A 150 8.41 22.79 -4.20
CA PRO A 150 9.66 23.25 -3.57
C PRO A 150 10.53 22.09 -3.06
N THR A 151 9.89 21.04 -2.52
CA THR A 151 10.61 19.87 -2.01
C THR A 151 11.03 18.94 -3.15
N PHE A 152 10.22 18.84 -4.21
CA PHE A 152 10.58 18.13 -5.43
C PHE A 152 11.82 18.74 -6.10
N ASP A 153 11.86 20.06 -6.27
CA ASP A 153 13.01 20.78 -6.83
C ASP A 153 14.25 20.58 -5.97
N GLN A 154 14.10 20.63 -4.64
CA GLN A 154 15.19 20.32 -3.72
C GLN A 154 15.74 18.91 -3.95
N TYR A 155 14.88 17.89 -4.04
CA TYR A 155 15.32 16.52 -4.31
C TYR A 155 16.03 16.40 -5.65
N ARG A 156 15.50 17.02 -6.70
CA ARG A 156 16.12 17.02 -8.01
C ARG A 156 17.51 17.67 -7.99
N SER A 157 17.67 18.79 -7.29
CA SER A 157 18.98 19.45 -7.12
C SER A 157 20.01 18.59 -6.37
N LEU A 158 19.54 17.68 -5.51
CA LEU A 158 20.37 16.70 -4.80
C LEU A 158 20.62 15.43 -5.63
N GLY A 159 20.14 15.37 -6.87
CA GLY A 159 20.30 14.22 -7.78
C GLY A 159 19.22 13.15 -7.63
N PHE A 160 18.14 13.41 -6.90
CA PHE A 160 17.02 12.49 -6.73
C PHE A 160 15.85 12.89 -7.64
N ASP A 161 15.85 12.39 -8.88
CA ASP A 161 14.79 12.66 -9.86
C ASP A 161 13.65 11.63 -9.76
N ILE A 162 12.57 12.00 -9.06
CA ILE A 162 11.40 11.14 -8.83
C ILE A 162 10.64 10.86 -10.13
N GLU A 163 10.55 11.85 -11.03
CA GLU A 163 9.87 11.66 -12.31
C GLU A 163 10.62 10.67 -13.18
N GLN A 164 11.95 10.79 -13.22
CA GLN A 164 12.80 9.86 -13.94
C GLN A 164 12.68 8.46 -13.34
N ALA A 165 12.83 8.32 -12.02
CA ALA A 165 12.78 7.04 -11.32
C ALA A 165 11.47 6.29 -11.59
N SER A 166 10.33 6.99 -11.46
CA SER A 166 9.00 6.42 -11.70
C SER A 166 8.61 6.30 -13.17
N GLY A 167 9.25 7.06 -14.05
CA GLY A 167 8.80 7.20 -15.44
C GLY A 167 7.42 7.83 -15.56
N ARG A 168 7.01 8.66 -14.58
CA ARG A 168 5.74 9.39 -14.53
C ARG A 168 5.99 10.85 -14.16
N LYS A 169 4.96 11.68 -14.39
CA LYS A 169 4.97 13.13 -14.09
C LYS A 169 4.36 13.50 -12.75
N HIS A 170 4.00 12.51 -11.94
CA HIS A 170 3.48 12.78 -10.61
C HIS A 170 4.62 12.88 -9.60
N HIS A 171 4.41 13.61 -8.51
CA HIS A 171 5.35 13.67 -7.39
C HIS A 171 4.83 12.87 -6.19
N ILE A 172 4.26 11.69 -6.46
CA ILE A 172 3.70 10.81 -5.43
C ILE A 172 4.81 9.94 -4.86
N LEU A 173 4.85 9.86 -3.54
CA LEU A 173 5.71 8.94 -2.80
C LEU A 173 4.85 8.15 -1.80
N PRO A 174 5.21 6.90 -1.49
CA PRO A 174 4.65 6.21 -0.34
C PRO A 174 5.33 6.72 0.93
N VAL A 175 4.56 6.80 2.02
CA VAL A 175 5.15 6.69 3.35
C VAL A 175 5.70 5.27 3.49
N PRO A 176 6.96 5.10 3.93
CA PRO A 176 7.51 3.78 4.13
C PRO A 176 6.71 2.95 5.12
N ALA A 177 6.51 1.69 4.75
CA ALA A 177 5.70 0.78 5.54
C ALA A 177 6.24 -0.65 5.49
N THR A 178 5.92 -1.41 6.53
CA THR A 178 6.20 -2.84 6.65
C THR A 178 4.93 -3.54 7.10
N PHE A 179 4.48 -4.50 6.31
CA PHE A 179 3.35 -5.35 6.64
C PHE A 179 3.79 -6.82 6.69
N VAL A 180 3.22 -7.56 7.62
CA VAL A 180 3.28 -9.03 7.60
C VAL A 180 1.90 -9.54 7.20
N VAL A 181 1.84 -10.27 6.10
CA VAL A 181 0.60 -10.82 5.54
C VAL A 181 0.53 -12.31 5.84
N GLY A 182 -0.58 -12.76 6.41
CA GLY A 182 -0.88 -14.18 6.62
C GLY A 182 -1.18 -14.90 5.31
N THR A 183 -1.25 -16.24 5.37
CA THR A 183 -1.63 -17.08 4.22
C THR A 183 -3.07 -16.86 3.75
N ASP A 184 -3.92 -16.34 4.64
CA ASP A 184 -5.29 -15.90 4.38
C ASP A 184 -5.37 -14.58 3.60
N GLY A 185 -4.24 -13.89 3.40
CA GLY A 185 -4.17 -12.59 2.75
C GLY A 185 -4.55 -11.42 3.65
N LEU A 186 -4.61 -11.62 4.98
CA LEU A 186 -4.86 -10.57 5.96
C LEU A 186 -3.56 -10.02 6.55
N ILE A 187 -3.57 -8.73 6.87
CA ILE A 187 -2.45 -8.06 7.56
C ILE A 187 -2.45 -8.52 9.03
N SER A 188 -1.36 -9.14 9.47
CA SER A 188 -1.14 -9.59 10.86
C SER A 188 -0.23 -8.66 11.67
N PHE A 189 0.59 -7.86 10.98
CA PHE A 189 1.43 -6.81 11.55
C PHE A 189 1.50 -5.64 10.57
N ALA A 190 1.51 -4.42 11.09
CA ALA A 190 1.69 -3.21 10.32
C ALA A 190 2.60 -2.24 11.08
N TYR A 191 3.60 -1.69 10.39
CA TYR A 191 4.41 -0.59 10.87
C TYR A 191 4.52 0.45 9.76
N VAL A 192 4.11 1.68 10.07
CA VAL A 192 4.11 2.81 9.12
C VAL A 192 4.67 4.02 9.84
N HIS A 193 5.65 4.69 9.24
CA HIS A 193 6.29 5.84 9.87
C HIS A 193 6.47 7.01 8.89
N PRO A 194 5.84 8.18 9.14
CA PRO A 194 5.93 9.35 8.25
C PRO A 194 7.36 9.89 8.06
N ASP A 195 8.21 9.77 9.09
CA ASP A 195 9.63 10.01 8.93
C ASP A 195 10.27 8.82 8.21
N PHE A 196 10.62 9.02 6.93
CA PHE A 196 11.17 7.98 6.05
C PHE A 196 12.53 7.42 6.50
N ARG A 197 13.19 8.06 7.48
CA ARG A 197 14.46 7.64 8.07
C ARG A 197 14.27 6.55 9.13
N ILE A 198 13.07 6.47 9.72
CA ILE A 198 12.73 5.51 10.76
C ILE A 198 12.12 4.28 10.10
N ARG A 199 12.68 3.11 10.38
CA ARG A 199 12.30 1.82 9.80
C ARG A 199 12.31 0.73 10.86
N VAL A 200 11.58 -0.35 10.62
CA VAL A 200 11.74 -1.57 11.41
C VAL A 200 13.11 -2.18 11.08
N ASP A 201 13.88 -2.46 12.13
CA ASP A 201 15.12 -3.21 12.03
C ASP A 201 14.86 -4.65 11.58
N GLY A 202 15.75 -5.21 10.77
CA GLY A 202 15.60 -6.55 10.22
C GLY A 202 15.51 -7.64 11.28
N ASP A 203 16.25 -7.54 12.39
CA ASP A 203 16.20 -8.54 13.46
C ASP A 203 14.87 -8.46 14.22
N VAL A 204 14.33 -7.25 14.41
CA VAL A 204 12.99 -7.04 14.98
C VAL A 204 11.92 -7.63 14.06
N LEU A 205 12.05 -7.42 12.75
CA LEU A 205 11.11 -7.97 11.76
C LEU A 205 11.17 -9.50 11.72
N LEU A 206 12.38 -10.08 11.77
CA LEU A 206 12.56 -11.53 11.83
C LEU A 206 11.99 -12.12 13.13
N ALA A 207 12.16 -11.44 14.27
CA ALA A 207 11.55 -11.85 15.53
C ALA A 207 10.02 -11.81 15.48
N ALA A 208 9.44 -10.75 14.88
CA ALA A 208 7.99 -10.64 14.68
C ALA A 208 7.47 -11.77 13.76
N ALA A 209 8.19 -12.07 12.67
CA ALA A 209 7.86 -13.19 11.78
C ALA A 209 7.87 -14.53 12.52
N ARG A 210 8.87 -14.79 13.38
CA ARG A 210 8.92 -16.00 14.22
C ARG A 210 7.74 -16.09 15.19
N ALA A 211 7.34 -14.97 15.81
CA ALA A 211 6.23 -14.94 16.75
C ALA A 211 4.85 -15.08 16.08
N GLY A 212 4.73 -14.64 14.82
CA GLY A 212 3.49 -14.74 14.03
C GLY A 212 3.16 -16.17 13.56
N LEU A 213 4.14 -17.07 13.56
CA LEU A 213 3.94 -18.49 13.39
C LEU A 213 3.29 -19.06 14.66
N LYS A 214 1.98 -18.90 14.80
CA LYS A 214 1.24 -19.66 15.82
C LYS A 214 1.41 -21.16 15.50
N PRO A 215 1.81 -22.00 16.47
CA PRO A 215 1.82 -23.46 16.30
C PRO A 215 0.41 -24.00 16.06
#